data_AF-A0A0B8N3H5-F1
#
_entry.id   AF-A0A0B8N3H5-F1
#
_cell.length_a   1.000
_cell.length_b   1.000
_cell.length_c   1.000
_cell.angle_alpha   90.00
_cell.angle_beta   90.00
_cell.angle_gamma   90.00
#
_symmetry.space_group_name_H-M   'P 1'
#
loop_
_entity.id
_entity.type
_entity.pdbx_description
1 polymer ?
#
loop_
_entity_poly.entity_id
_entity_poly.type
_entity_poly.pdbx_seq_one_letter_code
_entity_poly.pdbx_strand_id
1 'polypeptide(L)'
;MLDINDFVADRGGDLNKIRESQRRRYAPESVVEEVLELFGAARRARYEVTQIGSKINAVQKEIGQKKKNKEDASELLQQKIDLDKQKKEAEENALAKEKERDSRIKTIGNYVHDSVPISDNEDDNVVERTWAPENVVVEKRDCLSHHEVLTRLDGYDPERGVKVVGHRGYCLTGYGLFLNLALVNYGLEFLFNKGYKPNAPPHFMLKDAMAKTAQLEQFDEELYKVSESEDKDTDKYLIATSEQPLSALHSEEWFQEADLPVKYAGYSTCYRKEAGSHGKDAWGIFRVHQFEKIEQFVLTKPEKSWEAFDEMIATSEEFYKSLGLPYQVVSIVSGALNNAAAKKYDLEAWFPFQGEYKELVSCSNCTDYQTRELEIRFGAKKADSKKTYVHALNATLCATERTLCCILENYQTEDGFNVPEPLRKYIPGAPAFLPFTRELPKDTTSAKKGKGGVAGAAKQLNDLKV
;
A
#
# COMPACT_ATOMS: atom_id res chain seq x y z
N MET A 1 4.61 -12.77 -1.17
CA MET A 1 4.25 -13.88 -2.08
C MET A 1 3.63 -15.03 -1.32
N LEU A 2 2.95 -15.97 -2.00
CA LEU A 2 2.40 -17.19 -1.41
C LEU A 2 3.49 -18.19 -0.98
N ASP A 3 3.12 -19.20 -0.18
CA ASP A 3 4.03 -20.30 0.16
C ASP A 3 4.36 -21.13 -1.08
N ILE A 4 5.63 -21.41 -1.31
CA ILE A 4 6.03 -22.37 -2.33
C ILE A 4 5.42 -23.77 -2.09
N ASN A 5 5.22 -24.15 -0.83
CA ASN A 5 4.62 -25.44 -0.49
C ASN A 5 3.13 -25.50 -0.83
N ASP A 6 2.45 -24.36 -1.00
CA ASP A 6 1.05 -24.33 -1.44
C ASP A 6 0.91 -24.84 -2.89
N PHE A 7 2.00 -24.80 -3.67
CA PHE A 7 2.06 -25.33 -5.04
C PHE A 7 2.42 -26.83 -5.09
N VAL A 8 2.66 -27.48 -3.95
CA VAL A 8 3.17 -28.86 -3.90
C VAL A 8 2.19 -29.75 -3.14
N ALA A 9 1.44 -30.58 -3.87
CA ALA A 9 0.43 -31.48 -3.29
C ALA A 9 1.00 -32.40 -2.21
N ASP A 10 2.20 -32.97 -2.42
CA ASP A 10 2.89 -33.84 -1.45
C ASP A 10 3.23 -33.14 -0.12
N ARG A 11 3.17 -31.80 -0.08
CA ARG A 11 3.42 -30.97 1.10
C ARG A 11 2.15 -30.31 1.64
N GLY A 12 0.98 -30.82 1.24
CA GLY A 12 -0.32 -30.32 1.67
C GLY A 12 -0.80 -29.08 0.92
N GLY A 13 -0.17 -28.73 -0.21
CA GLY A 13 -0.63 -27.65 -1.07
C GLY A 13 -1.91 -28.00 -1.83
N ASP A 14 -2.74 -26.98 -2.08
CA ASP A 14 -3.99 -27.10 -2.84
C ASP A 14 -3.99 -26.10 -4.01
N LEU A 15 -3.67 -26.61 -5.20
CA LEU A 15 -3.63 -25.84 -6.43
C LEU A 15 -5.01 -25.29 -6.82
N ASN A 16 -6.10 -25.98 -6.45
CA ASN A 16 -7.44 -25.50 -6.78
C ASN A 16 -7.78 -24.25 -5.97
N LYS A 17 -7.27 -24.15 -4.73
CA LYS A 17 -7.41 -22.94 -3.93
C LYS A 17 -6.69 -21.74 -4.56
N ILE A 18 -5.48 -21.95 -5.10
CA ILE A 18 -4.72 -20.88 -5.78
C ILE A 18 -5.45 -20.46 -7.06
N ARG A 19 -5.88 -21.43 -7.88
CA ARG A 19 -6.66 -21.18 -9.10
C ARG A 19 -7.97 -20.42 -8.83
N GLU A 20 -8.69 -20.84 -7.79
CA GLU A 20 -9.92 -20.16 -7.38
C GLU A 20 -9.65 -18.72 -6.95
N SER A 21 -8.60 -18.48 -6.18
CA SER A 21 -8.21 -17.11 -5.81
C SER A 21 -7.82 -16.26 -7.03
N GLN A 22 -7.12 -16.84 -8.02
CA GLN A 22 -6.81 -16.16 -9.27
C GLN A 22 -8.08 -15.80 -10.06
N ARG A 23 -9.03 -16.73 -10.18
CA ARG A 23 -10.35 -16.47 -10.81
C ARG A 23 -11.08 -15.33 -10.13
N ARG A 24 -11.14 -15.34 -8.80
CA ARG A 24 -11.80 -14.26 -8.03
C ARG A 24 -11.13 -12.91 -8.28
N ARG A 25 -9.81 -12.88 -8.48
CA ARG A 25 -9.06 -11.65 -8.83
C ARG A 25 -9.14 -11.27 -10.31
N TYR A 26 -9.88 -12.00 -11.14
CA TYR A 26 -9.88 -11.81 -12.60
C TYR A 26 -8.47 -11.91 -13.22
N ALA A 27 -7.58 -12.63 -12.54
CA ALA A 27 -6.20 -12.81 -12.95
C ALA A 27 -6.04 -14.15 -13.70
N PRO A 28 -5.07 -14.27 -14.64
CA PRO A 28 -4.88 -15.50 -15.39
C PRO A 28 -4.61 -16.70 -14.48
N GLU A 29 -5.37 -17.79 -14.66
CA GLU A 29 -5.10 -19.05 -13.95
C GLU A 29 -3.81 -19.72 -14.46
N SER A 30 -3.45 -19.52 -15.74
CA SER A 30 -2.31 -20.17 -16.41
C SER A 30 -0.97 -19.96 -15.71
N VAL A 31 -0.85 -18.90 -14.91
CA VAL A 31 0.34 -18.63 -14.10
C VAL A 31 0.63 -19.75 -13.09
N VAL A 32 -0.41 -20.48 -12.64
CA VAL A 32 -0.25 -21.58 -11.70
C VAL A 32 0.49 -22.74 -12.37
N GLU A 33 0.13 -23.06 -13.62
CA GLU A 33 0.81 -24.09 -14.42
C GLU A 33 2.26 -23.68 -14.73
N GLU A 34 2.49 -22.42 -15.10
CA GLU A 34 3.84 -21.90 -15.33
C GLU A 34 4.73 -22.02 -14.08
N VAL A 35 4.20 -21.69 -12.89
CA VAL A 35 4.91 -21.85 -11.62
C VAL A 35 5.24 -23.33 -11.36
N LEU A 36 4.35 -24.26 -11.68
CA LEU A 36 4.60 -25.69 -11.51
C LEU A 36 5.72 -26.20 -12.41
N GLU A 37 5.76 -25.75 -13.66
CA GLU A 37 6.83 -26.07 -14.60
C GLU A 37 8.18 -25.54 -14.10
N LEU A 38 8.22 -24.28 -13.67
CA LEU A 38 9.40 -23.63 -13.10
C LEU A 38 9.83 -24.31 -11.79
N PHE A 39 8.89 -24.71 -10.94
CA PHE A 39 9.16 -25.47 -9.72
C PHE A 39 9.82 -26.82 -10.05
N GLY A 40 9.29 -27.55 -11.04
CA GLY A 40 9.86 -28.81 -11.51
C GLY A 40 11.29 -28.63 -12.07
N ALA A 41 11.51 -27.57 -12.85
CA ALA A 41 12.83 -27.22 -13.38
C ALA A 41 13.84 -26.88 -12.27
N ALA A 42 13.45 -26.01 -11.32
CA ALA A 42 14.27 -25.65 -10.17
C ALA A 42 14.63 -26.87 -9.31
N ARG A 43 13.65 -27.76 -9.06
CA ARG A 43 13.87 -28.99 -8.30
C ARG A 43 14.86 -29.93 -9.00
N ARG A 44 14.75 -30.11 -10.32
CA ARG A 44 15.70 -30.94 -11.10
C ARG A 44 17.11 -30.37 -11.05
N ALA A 45 17.26 -29.06 -11.25
CA ALA A 45 18.57 -28.40 -11.17
C ALA A 45 19.20 -28.53 -9.76
N ARG A 46 18.41 -28.35 -8.69
CA ARG A 46 18.88 -28.53 -7.32
C ARG A 46 19.26 -29.99 -7.01
N TYR A 47 18.53 -30.95 -7.57
CA TYR A 47 18.87 -32.36 -7.45
C TYR A 47 20.21 -32.69 -8.14
N GLU A 48 20.48 -32.11 -9.30
CA GLU A 48 21.77 -32.27 -10.00
C GLU A 48 22.96 -31.79 -9.14
N VAL A 49 22.85 -30.62 -8.49
CA VAL A 49 23.85 -30.14 -7.52
C VAL A 49 24.10 -31.17 -6.41
N THR A 50 23.03 -31.78 -5.88
CA THR A 50 23.11 -32.80 -4.83
C THR A 50 23.80 -34.08 -5.32
N GLN A 51 23.53 -34.50 -6.56
CA GLN A 51 24.18 -35.66 -7.18
C GLN A 51 25.67 -35.42 -7.42
N ILE A 52 26.06 -34.24 -7.93
CA ILE A 52 27.47 -33.88 -8.11
C ILE A 52 28.17 -33.81 -6.74
N GLY A 53 27.54 -33.21 -5.73
CA GLY A 53 28.06 -33.19 -4.36
C GLY A 53 28.29 -34.59 -3.78
N SER A 54 27.38 -35.53 -4.06
CA SER A 54 27.53 -36.93 -3.65
C SER A 54 28.72 -37.61 -4.34
N LYS A 55 28.96 -37.31 -5.63
CA LYS A 55 30.14 -37.78 -6.36
C LYS A 55 31.44 -37.19 -5.80
N ILE A 56 31.46 -35.90 -5.47
CA ILE A 56 32.62 -35.25 -4.84
C ILE A 56 32.96 -35.94 -3.51
N ASN A 57 31.97 -36.22 -2.67
CA ASN A 57 32.18 -36.91 -1.40
C ASN A 57 32.75 -38.33 -1.59
N ALA A 58 32.29 -39.06 -2.61
CA ALA A 58 32.82 -40.38 -2.96
C ALA A 58 34.29 -40.31 -3.41
N VAL A 59 34.60 -39.43 -4.36
CA VAL A 59 35.98 -39.21 -4.86
C VAL A 59 36.89 -38.76 -3.71
N GLN A 60 36.42 -37.91 -2.81
CA GLN A 60 37.20 -37.46 -1.66
C GLN A 60 37.54 -38.60 -0.69
N LYS A 61 36.62 -39.55 -0.50
CA LYS A 61 36.88 -40.77 0.29
C LYS A 61 37.94 -41.65 -0.36
N GLU A 62 37.89 -41.82 -1.68
CA GLU A 62 38.89 -42.59 -2.45
C GLU A 62 40.27 -41.93 -2.41
N ILE A 63 40.36 -40.61 -2.55
CA ILE A 63 41.60 -39.85 -2.39
C ILE A 63 42.21 -40.09 -0.99
N GLY A 64 41.38 -40.06 0.06
CA GLY A 64 41.80 -40.34 1.43
C GLY A 64 42.38 -41.74 1.59
N GLN A 65 41.76 -42.74 0.96
CA GLN A 65 42.24 -44.11 0.98
C GLN A 65 43.57 -44.29 0.24
N LYS A 66 43.70 -43.75 -0.99
CA LYS A 66 44.96 -43.80 -1.74
C LYS A 66 46.12 -43.12 -1.02
N LYS A 67 45.88 -41.93 -0.46
CA LYS A 67 46.90 -41.21 0.33
C LYS A 67 47.32 -42.00 1.58
N LYS A 68 46.39 -42.66 2.27
CA LYS A 68 46.71 -43.55 3.40
C LYS A 68 47.58 -44.73 2.99
N ASN A 69 47.35 -45.27 1.79
CA ASN A 69 48.13 -46.36 1.20
C ASN A 69 49.44 -45.90 0.54
N LYS A 70 49.75 -44.60 0.53
CA LYS A 70 50.89 -43.98 -0.18
C LYS A 70 50.87 -44.22 -1.70
N GLU A 71 49.69 -44.35 -2.28
CA GLU A 71 49.46 -44.47 -3.72
C GLU A 71 49.29 -43.09 -4.38
N ASP A 72 49.56 -42.99 -5.68
CA ASP A 72 49.30 -41.77 -6.45
C ASP A 72 47.79 -41.52 -6.61
N ALA A 73 47.38 -40.30 -6.28
CA ALA A 73 45.99 -39.84 -6.33
C ALA A 73 45.80 -38.65 -7.30
N SER A 74 46.78 -38.37 -8.16
CA SER A 74 46.78 -37.22 -9.07
C SER A 74 45.55 -37.19 -9.98
N GLU A 75 45.14 -38.34 -10.54
CA GLU A 75 43.94 -38.45 -11.37
C GLU A 75 42.65 -38.14 -10.61
N LEU A 76 42.51 -38.68 -9.38
CA LEU A 76 41.33 -38.43 -8.53
C LEU A 76 41.29 -36.97 -8.05
N LEU A 77 42.45 -36.35 -7.82
CA LEU A 77 42.55 -34.92 -7.50
C LEU A 77 42.06 -34.07 -8.67
N GLN A 78 42.45 -34.40 -9.91
CA GLN A 78 41.96 -33.73 -11.10
C GLN A 78 40.45 -33.93 -11.28
N GLN A 79 39.96 -35.16 -11.12
CA GLN A 79 38.53 -35.46 -11.18
C GLN A 79 37.73 -34.65 -10.15
N LYS A 80 38.26 -34.49 -8.93
CA LYS A 80 37.63 -33.64 -7.91
C LYS A 80 37.56 -32.17 -8.37
N ILE A 81 38.65 -31.62 -8.91
CA ILE A 81 38.69 -30.25 -9.43
C ILE A 81 37.62 -30.04 -10.51
N ASP A 82 37.49 -30.99 -11.42
CA ASP A 82 36.50 -30.93 -12.50
C ASP A 82 35.06 -31.02 -11.96
N LEU A 83 34.82 -31.89 -10.96
CA LEU A 83 33.53 -31.99 -10.28
C LEU A 83 33.18 -30.74 -9.47
N ASP A 84 34.16 -30.12 -8.80
CA ASP A 84 33.97 -28.85 -8.08
C ASP A 84 33.58 -27.72 -9.05
N LYS A 85 34.19 -27.68 -10.24
CA LYS A 85 33.80 -26.74 -11.31
C LYS A 85 32.37 -27.00 -11.81
N GLN A 86 32.03 -28.25 -12.12
CA GLN A 86 30.67 -28.63 -12.54
C GLN A 86 29.64 -28.31 -11.47
N LYS A 87 29.98 -28.52 -10.19
CA LYS A 87 29.09 -28.20 -9.07
C LYS A 87 28.79 -26.71 -9.01
N LYS A 88 29.81 -25.86 -9.19
CA LYS A 88 29.63 -24.40 -9.21
C LYS A 88 28.70 -23.96 -10.35
N GLU A 89 28.90 -24.46 -11.57
CA GLU A 89 28.04 -24.17 -12.72
C GLU A 89 26.60 -24.64 -12.48
N ALA A 90 26.42 -25.84 -11.90
CA ALA A 90 25.11 -26.36 -11.54
C ALA A 90 24.43 -25.56 -10.41
N GLU A 91 25.20 -25.05 -9.44
CA GLU A 91 24.70 -24.17 -8.37
C GLU A 91 24.21 -22.83 -8.91
N GLU A 92 24.94 -22.22 -9.84
CA GLU A 92 24.55 -20.99 -10.53
C GLU A 92 23.26 -21.19 -11.35
N ASN A 93 23.16 -22.28 -12.10
CA ASN A 93 21.95 -22.63 -12.85
C ASN A 93 20.75 -22.90 -11.92
N ALA A 94 20.94 -23.66 -10.84
CA ALA A 94 19.89 -23.93 -9.86
C ALA A 94 19.36 -22.63 -9.22
N LEU A 95 20.26 -21.71 -8.84
CA LEU A 95 19.89 -20.41 -8.30
C LEU A 95 19.12 -19.56 -9.32
N ALA A 96 19.53 -19.56 -10.59
CA ALA A 96 18.83 -18.86 -11.66
C ALA A 96 17.39 -19.39 -11.84
N LYS A 97 17.20 -20.71 -11.83
CA LYS A 97 15.87 -21.34 -11.92
C LYS A 97 14.99 -21.10 -10.71
N GLU A 98 15.57 -21.04 -9.51
CA GLU A 98 14.84 -20.66 -8.30
C GLU A 98 14.40 -19.19 -8.35
N LYS A 99 15.27 -18.28 -8.80
CA LYS A 99 14.90 -16.86 -8.99
C LYS A 99 13.80 -16.67 -10.03
N GLU A 100 13.86 -17.40 -11.14
CA GLU A 100 12.83 -17.39 -12.19
C GLU A 100 11.47 -17.84 -11.62
N ARG A 101 11.46 -18.97 -10.90
CA ARG A 101 10.27 -19.47 -10.19
C ARG A 101 9.72 -18.45 -9.20
N ASP A 102 10.56 -17.94 -8.29
CA ASP A 102 10.13 -17.04 -7.22
C ASP A 102 9.60 -15.72 -7.78
N SER A 103 10.21 -15.20 -8.84
CA SER A 103 9.72 -14.03 -9.56
C SER A 103 8.33 -14.28 -10.16
N ARG A 104 8.05 -15.49 -10.66
CA ARG A 104 6.72 -15.84 -11.16
C ARG A 104 5.70 -16.02 -10.04
N ILE A 105 6.08 -16.58 -8.88
CA ILE A 105 5.18 -16.69 -7.72
C ILE A 105 4.78 -15.28 -7.23
N LYS A 106 5.67 -14.29 -7.29
CA LYS A 106 5.37 -12.90 -6.90
C LYS A 106 4.27 -12.23 -7.74
N THR A 107 3.98 -12.73 -8.94
CA THR A 107 2.86 -12.21 -9.75
C THR A 107 1.50 -12.80 -9.35
N ILE A 108 1.47 -13.75 -8.41
CA ILE A 108 0.24 -14.35 -7.90
C ILE A 108 -0.16 -13.60 -6.63
N GLY A 109 -1.37 -13.05 -6.65
CA GLY A 109 -1.95 -12.33 -5.51
C GLY A 109 -2.20 -13.24 -4.31
N ASN A 110 -2.36 -12.63 -3.14
CA ASN A 110 -2.70 -13.31 -1.90
C ASN A 110 -4.08 -14.00 -2.03
N TYR A 111 -4.35 -14.96 -1.14
CA TYR A 111 -5.66 -15.59 -1.08
C TYR A 111 -6.74 -14.55 -0.77
N VAL A 112 -7.76 -14.47 -1.64
CA VAL A 112 -8.92 -13.62 -1.41
C VAL A 112 -9.76 -14.22 -0.27
N HIS A 113 -10.05 -13.42 0.76
CA HIS A 113 -10.90 -13.84 1.87
C HIS A 113 -12.34 -14.13 1.40
N ASP A 114 -13.01 -15.11 1.98
CA ASP A 114 -14.33 -15.58 1.51
C ASP A 114 -15.42 -14.50 1.59
N SER A 115 -15.28 -13.52 2.48
CA SER A 115 -16.22 -12.41 2.60
C SER A 115 -16.06 -11.31 1.54
N VAL A 116 -15.04 -11.37 0.68
CA VAL A 116 -14.78 -10.33 -0.33
C VAL A 116 -15.78 -10.47 -1.48
N PRO A 117 -16.46 -9.38 -1.88
CA PRO A 117 -17.38 -9.41 -3.01
C PRO A 117 -16.62 -9.71 -4.31
N ILE A 118 -17.16 -10.63 -5.12
CA ILE A 118 -16.50 -11.09 -6.35
C ILE A 118 -17.03 -10.27 -7.52
N SER A 119 -16.24 -9.29 -7.95
CA SER A 119 -16.48 -8.47 -9.15
C SER A 119 -15.17 -7.85 -9.65
N ASP A 120 -15.14 -7.47 -10.92
CA ASP A 120 -14.09 -6.66 -11.56
C ASP A 120 -14.53 -5.19 -11.75
N ASN A 121 -15.70 -4.83 -11.22
CA ASN A 121 -16.24 -3.48 -11.27
C ASN A 121 -16.34 -2.89 -9.86
N GLU A 122 -15.65 -1.78 -9.61
CA GLU A 122 -15.71 -1.07 -8.33
C GLU A 122 -17.10 -0.48 -8.01
N ASP A 123 -17.98 -0.31 -9.01
CA ASP A 123 -19.39 0.04 -8.76
C ASP A 123 -20.13 -1.05 -7.96
N ASP A 124 -19.62 -2.29 -7.96
CA ASP A 124 -20.15 -3.41 -7.17
C ASP A 124 -19.55 -3.50 -5.76
N ASN A 125 -18.77 -2.49 -5.33
CA ASN A 125 -18.28 -2.38 -3.95
C ASN A 125 -19.48 -2.40 -2.98
N VAL A 126 -19.37 -3.18 -1.91
CA VAL A 126 -20.46 -3.36 -0.95
C VAL A 126 -20.35 -2.34 0.17
N VAL A 127 -21.37 -1.51 0.36
CA VAL A 127 -21.47 -0.61 1.52
C VAL A 127 -21.76 -1.44 2.77
N GLU A 128 -20.79 -1.53 3.66
CA GLU A 128 -20.88 -2.30 4.92
C GLU A 128 -21.61 -1.50 6.00
N ARG A 129 -21.35 -0.19 6.06
CA ARG A 129 -21.94 0.74 7.04
C ARG A 129 -21.79 2.18 6.61
N THR A 130 -22.68 3.02 7.12
CA THR A 130 -22.69 4.47 6.93
C THR A 130 -22.74 5.17 8.28
N TRP A 131 -22.18 6.38 8.35
CA TRP A 131 -22.25 7.22 9.53
C TRP A 131 -22.30 8.70 9.15
N ALA A 132 -23.13 9.47 9.85
CA ALA A 132 -23.15 10.92 9.79
C ALA A 132 -23.46 11.49 11.19
N PRO A 133 -22.95 12.68 11.53
CA PRO A 133 -23.40 13.41 12.72
C PRO A 133 -24.92 13.66 12.66
N GLU A 134 -25.62 13.61 13.80
CA GLU A 134 -27.09 13.73 13.88
C GLU A 134 -27.65 15.01 13.22
N ASN A 135 -26.85 16.09 13.20
CA ASN A 135 -27.22 17.39 12.66
C ASN A 135 -26.69 17.64 11.24
N VAL A 136 -26.12 16.64 10.57
CA VAL A 136 -25.57 16.78 9.23
C VAL A 136 -26.42 15.99 8.22
N VAL A 137 -27.00 16.71 7.27
CA VAL A 137 -27.65 16.10 6.11
C VAL A 137 -26.61 15.77 5.05
N VAL A 138 -26.56 14.50 4.65
CA VAL A 138 -25.71 13.98 3.57
C VAL A 138 -26.40 14.26 2.24
N GLU A 139 -26.22 15.48 1.76
CA GLU A 139 -26.71 15.91 0.45
C GLU A 139 -25.69 16.83 -0.22
N LYS A 140 -25.84 16.96 -1.53
CA LYS A 140 -25.05 17.90 -2.31
C LYS A 140 -25.50 19.32 -1.97
N ARG A 141 -24.54 20.20 -1.66
CA ARG A 141 -24.78 21.59 -1.27
C ARG A 141 -24.29 22.54 -2.35
N ASP A 142 -25.02 23.64 -2.55
CA ASP A 142 -24.53 24.77 -3.35
C ASP A 142 -23.53 25.57 -2.51
N CYS A 143 -22.29 25.10 -2.48
CA CYS A 143 -21.20 25.63 -1.68
C CYS A 143 -19.91 25.72 -2.52
N LEU A 144 -18.80 26.18 -1.94
CA LEU A 144 -17.52 26.20 -2.62
C LEU A 144 -16.88 24.81 -2.61
N SER A 145 -16.14 24.48 -3.66
CA SER A 145 -15.27 23.31 -3.65
C SER A 145 -14.07 23.51 -2.72
N HIS A 146 -13.44 22.42 -2.28
CA HIS A 146 -12.28 22.51 -1.38
C HIS A 146 -11.16 23.45 -1.86
N HIS A 147 -10.88 23.50 -3.18
CA HIS A 147 -9.82 24.35 -3.72
C HIS A 147 -10.21 25.84 -3.72
N GLU A 148 -11.49 26.15 -3.88
CA GLU A 148 -12.01 27.51 -3.77
C GLU A 148 -11.97 28.00 -2.32
N VAL A 149 -12.38 27.16 -1.36
CA VAL A 149 -12.27 27.47 0.09
C VAL A 149 -10.79 27.75 0.44
N LEU A 150 -9.88 26.86 0.03
CA LEU A 150 -8.45 27.02 0.31
C LEU A 150 -7.84 28.26 -0.35
N THR A 151 -8.32 28.63 -1.54
CA THR A 151 -7.94 29.88 -2.23
C THR A 151 -8.41 31.11 -1.44
N ARG A 152 -9.68 31.13 -1.01
CA ARG A 152 -10.26 32.25 -0.26
C ARG A 152 -9.64 32.42 1.12
N LEU A 153 -9.13 31.36 1.72
CA LEU A 153 -8.37 31.40 2.98
C LEU A 153 -6.91 31.85 2.81
N ASP A 154 -6.44 32.06 1.57
CA ASP A 154 -5.01 32.23 1.25
C ASP A 154 -4.15 31.07 1.82
N GLY A 155 -4.73 29.86 1.80
CA GLY A 155 -4.18 28.67 2.45
C GLY A 155 -3.25 27.83 1.56
N TYR A 156 -3.20 28.12 0.26
CA TYR A 156 -2.26 27.47 -0.65
C TYR A 156 -1.96 28.29 -1.89
N ASP A 157 -0.85 27.95 -2.56
CA ASP A 157 -0.37 28.57 -3.79
C ASP A 157 -0.09 27.50 -4.87
N PRO A 158 -1.09 27.18 -5.71
CA PRO A 158 -0.92 26.24 -6.80
C PRO A 158 -0.13 26.83 -7.97
N GLU A 159 -0.18 28.15 -8.19
CA GLU A 159 0.50 28.79 -9.33
C GLU A 159 2.02 28.73 -9.16
N ARG A 160 2.52 29.13 -7.99
CA ARG A 160 3.96 29.06 -7.69
C ARG A 160 4.40 27.61 -7.47
N GLY A 161 3.54 26.75 -6.93
CA GLY A 161 3.81 25.32 -6.84
C GLY A 161 4.05 24.69 -8.22
N VAL A 162 3.15 24.93 -9.18
CA VAL A 162 3.31 24.44 -10.55
C VAL A 162 4.56 25.01 -11.22
N LYS A 163 4.89 26.27 -10.98
CA LYS A 163 6.13 26.87 -11.48
C LYS A 163 7.40 26.15 -10.98
N VAL A 164 7.37 25.58 -9.76
CA VAL A 164 8.53 24.93 -9.14
C VAL A 164 8.68 23.47 -9.56
N VAL A 165 7.59 22.68 -9.54
CA VAL A 165 7.66 21.21 -9.72
C VAL A 165 6.84 20.69 -10.92
N GLY A 166 6.10 21.56 -11.59
CA GLY A 166 5.23 21.19 -12.71
C GLY A 166 3.81 20.79 -12.27
N HIS A 167 3.14 20.01 -13.10
CA HIS A 167 1.75 19.59 -12.91
C HIS A 167 1.48 19.07 -11.48
N ARG A 168 0.32 19.42 -10.89
CA ARG A 168 -0.09 19.12 -9.49
C ARG A 168 0.83 19.71 -8.40
N GLY A 169 1.78 20.57 -8.74
CA GLY A 169 2.59 21.29 -7.76
C GLY A 169 1.77 22.29 -6.93
N TYR A 170 2.04 22.37 -5.63
CA TYR A 170 1.41 23.32 -4.71
C TYR A 170 2.37 23.74 -3.60
N CYS A 171 2.06 24.83 -2.92
CA CYS A 171 2.63 25.18 -1.61
C CYS A 171 1.47 25.41 -0.63
N LEU A 172 1.51 24.82 0.56
CA LEU A 172 0.61 25.24 1.64
C LEU A 172 1.14 26.53 2.27
N THR A 173 0.24 27.47 2.53
CA THR A 173 0.56 28.80 3.08
C THR A 173 -0.35 29.14 4.25
N GLY A 174 0.10 30.02 5.14
CA GLY A 174 -0.71 30.53 6.25
C GLY A 174 -1.45 29.44 7.02
N TYR A 175 -2.77 29.58 7.15
CA TYR A 175 -3.59 28.60 7.85
C TYR A 175 -3.72 27.25 7.14
N GLY A 176 -3.52 27.15 5.83
CA GLY A 176 -3.52 25.85 5.15
C GLY A 176 -2.37 24.95 5.64
N LEU A 177 -1.19 25.54 5.88
CA LEU A 177 -0.07 24.83 6.51
C LEU A 177 -0.38 24.44 7.95
N PHE A 178 -0.93 25.35 8.76
CA PHE A 178 -1.26 25.04 10.15
C PHE A 178 -2.37 23.99 10.29
N LEU A 179 -3.36 23.98 9.40
CA LEU A 179 -4.40 22.96 9.35
C LEU A 179 -3.81 21.59 9.00
N ASN A 180 -2.87 21.51 8.05
CA ASN A 180 -2.17 20.27 7.72
C ASN A 180 -1.39 19.74 8.93
N LEU A 181 -0.59 20.60 9.56
CA LEU A 181 0.17 20.25 10.77
C LEU A 181 -0.74 19.89 11.95
N ALA A 182 -1.92 20.51 12.06
CA ALA A 182 -2.92 20.16 13.07
C ALA A 182 -3.45 18.74 12.86
N LEU A 183 -3.74 18.34 11.62
CA LEU A 183 -4.14 16.97 11.29
C LEU A 183 -3.02 15.96 11.59
N VAL A 184 -1.77 16.28 11.27
CA VAL A 184 -0.61 15.44 11.61
C VAL A 184 -0.53 15.20 13.11
N ASN A 185 -0.51 16.28 13.90
CA ASN A 185 -0.36 16.18 15.35
C ASN A 185 -1.57 15.51 16.01
N TYR A 186 -2.78 15.82 15.53
CA TYR A 186 -3.99 15.18 16.02
C TYR A 186 -4.01 13.68 15.74
N GLY A 187 -3.67 13.26 14.51
CA GLY A 187 -3.62 11.85 14.13
C GLY A 187 -2.58 11.05 14.93
N LEU A 188 -1.39 11.62 15.13
CA LEU A 188 -0.34 10.99 15.95
C LEU A 188 -0.73 10.89 17.43
N GLU A 189 -1.29 11.96 18.02
CA GLU A 189 -1.79 11.93 19.40
C GLU A 189 -2.91 10.89 19.55
N PHE A 190 -3.83 10.84 18.59
CA PHE A 190 -4.97 9.92 18.57
C PHE A 190 -4.50 8.45 18.60
N LEU A 191 -3.55 8.07 17.76
CA LEU A 191 -3.00 6.71 17.74
C LEU A 191 -2.12 6.41 18.95
N PHE A 192 -1.34 7.39 19.43
CA PHE A 192 -0.53 7.24 20.64
C PHE A 192 -1.40 6.88 21.85
N ASN A 193 -2.54 7.55 22.00
CA ASN A 193 -3.51 7.27 23.07
C ASN A 193 -4.19 5.89 22.93
N LYS A 194 -4.10 5.24 21.76
CA LYS A 194 -4.54 3.87 21.50
C LYS A 194 -3.42 2.83 21.57
N GLY A 195 -2.25 3.21 22.08
CA GLY A 195 -1.12 2.30 22.29
C GLY A 195 -0.28 2.02 21.04
N TYR A 196 -0.45 2.79 19.97
CA TYR A 196 0.45 2.73 18.82
C TYR A 196 1.74 3.46 19.13
N LYS A 197 2.87 2.91 18.69
CA LYS A 197 4.19 3.53 18.80
C LYS A 197 4.41 4.50 17.64
N PRO A 198 4.59 5.82 17.88
CA PRO A 198 4.92 6.77 16.82
C PRO A 198 6.24 6.40 16.12
N ASN A 199 6.25 6.45 14.79
CA ASN A 199 7.41 6.11 13.98
C ASN A 199 7.45 7.00 12.72
N ALA A 200 8.58 7.65 12.48
CA ALA A 200 8.85 8.36 11.23
C ALA A 200 9.93 7.58 10.45
N PRO A 201 9.55 6.72 9.50
CA PRO A 201 10.52 5.92 8.75
C PRO A 201 11.26 6.76 7.69
N PRO A 202 12.38 6.25 7.13
CA PRO A 202 13.05 6.88 5.99
C PRO A 202 12.12 7.05 4.78
N HIS A 203 12.25 8.18 4.07
CA HIS A 203 11.39 8.51 2.92
C HIS A 203 11.84 7.87 1.60
N PHE A 204 12.94 7.12 1.61
CA PHE A 204 13.40 6.34 0.46
C PHE A 204 13.95 5.01 0.92
N MET A 205 13.81 4.00 0.06
CA MET A 205 14.25 2.62 0.34
C MET A 205 15.23 2.15 -0.74
N LEU A 206 16.13 1.25 -0.34
CA LEU A 206 16.93 0.48 -1.29
C LEU A 206 16.00 -0.28 -2.25
N LYS A 207 16.38 -0.36 -3.53
CA LYS A 207 15.61 -1.09 -4.55
C LYS A 207 15.23 -2.51 -4.12
N ASP A 208 16.18 -3.26 -3.58
CA ASP A 208 15.94 -4.64 -3.14
C ASP A 208 14.98 -4.74 -1.95
N ALA A 209 14.98 -3.75 -1.05
CA ALA A 209 14.01 -3.70 0.05
C ALA A 209 12.62 -3.32 -0.46
N MET A 210 12.53 -2.32 -1.34
CA MET A 210 11.27 -1.89 -1.96
C MET A 210 10.63 -3.04 -2.76
N ALA A 211 11.42 -3.84 -3.47
CA ALA A 211 10.92 -4.97 -4.27
C ALA A 211 10.32 -6.11 -3.43
N LYS A 212 10.50 -6.10 -2.10
CA LYS A 212 9.87 -7.05 -1.18
C LYS A 212 8.53 -6.55 -0.63
N THR A 213 8.26 -5.25 -0.72
CA THR A 213 7.09 -4.59 -0.12
C THR A 213 6.11 -4.06 -1.17
N ALA A 214 6.61 -3.71 -2.35
CA ALA A 214 5.84 -3.19 -3.49
C ALA A 214 5.69 -4.23 -4.61
N GLN A 215 4.57 -4.18 -5.32
CA GLN A 215 4.33 -4.98 -6.53
C GLN A 215 5.01 -4.35 -7.76
N LEU A 216 5.26 -5.13 -8.81
CA LEU A 216 6.08 -4.71 -9.96
C LEU A 216 5.50 -3.49 -10.67
N GLU A 217 4.18 -3.45 -10.84
CA GLU A 217 3.45 -2.36 -11.50
C GLU A 217 3.69 -1.01 -10.79
N GLN A 218 3.88 -1.02 -9.47
CA GLN A 218 4.14 0.19 -8.69
C GLN A 218 5.47 0.86 -9.04
N PHE A 219 6.49 0.10 -9.47
CA PHE A 219 7.77 0.69 -9.88
C PHE A 219 7.62 1.60 -11.09
N ASP A 220 6.78 1.20 -12.04
CA ASP A 220 6.53 1.94 -13.26
C ASP A 220 5.56 3.09 -13.01
N GLU A 221 4.44 2.82 -12.35
CA GLU A 221 3.29 3.74 -12.27
C GLU A 221 3.29 4.67 -11.06
N GLU A 222 3.84 4.25 -9.91
CA GLU A 222 3.69 4.96 -8.63
C GLU A 222 5.01 5.56 -8.11
N LEU A 223 6.11 4.81 -8.15
CA LEU A 223 7.33 5.11 -7.38
C LEU A 223 8.31 6.02 -8.11
N TYR A 224 8.71 7.13 -7.49
CA TYR A 224 9.83 7.94 -7.97
C TYR A 224 11.17 7.27 -7.65
N LYS A 225 12.06 7.24 -8.64
CA LYS A 225 13.42 6.70 -8.50
C LYS A 225 14.40 7.79 -8.09
N VAL A 226 15.30 7.46 -7.17
CA VAL A 226 16.41 8.30 -6.71
C VAL A 226 17.71 7.61 -7.11
N SER A 227 18.48 8.26 -7.97
CA SER A 227 19.78 7.75 -8.46
C SER A 227 20.88 8.67 -7.94
N GLU A 228 21.85 8.10 -7.21
CA GLU A 228 23.03 8.84 -6.70
C GLU A 228 24.19 8.87 -7.69
N SER A 229 24.24 7.89 -8.59
CA SER A 229 25.28 7.78 -9.63
C SER A 229 24.71 7.08 -10.86
N GLU A 230 25.54 6.89 -11.89
CA GLU A 230 25.18 6.07 -13.06
C GLU A 230 25.06 4.57 -12.71
N ASP A 231 25.56 4.15 -11.54
CA ASP A 231 25.43 2.78 -11.05
C ASP A 231 24.00 2.52 -10.56
N LYS A 232 23.26 1.76 -11.39
CA LYS A 232 21.86 1.38 -11.13
C LYS A 232 21.70 0.47 -9.92
N ASP A 233 22.76 -0.15 -9.42
CA ASP A 233 22.71 -0.98 -8.22
C ASP A 233 22.59 -0.12 -6.95
N THR A 234 22.88 1.18 -7.05
CA THR A 234 22.70 2.16 -5.98
C THR A 234 21.35 2.88 -6.00
N ASP A 235 20.48 2.54 -6.97
CA ASP A 235 19.16 3.13 -7.12
C ASP A 235 18.30 2.89 -5.86
N LYS A 236 17.65 3.97 -5.42
CA LYS A 236 16.67 3.98 -4.32
C LYS A 236 15.33 4.44 -4.87
N TYR A 237 14.27 4.27 -4.09
CA TYR A 237 12.93 4.72 -4.47
C TYR A 237 12.32 5.51 -3.33
N LEU A 238 11.72 6.66 -3.66
CA LEU A 238 10.87 7.40 -2.71
C LEU A 238 9.64 6.55 -2.38
N ILE A 239 9.21 6.60 -1.13
CA ILE A 239 8.08 5.81 -0.65
C ILE A 239 6.74 6.41 -1.11
N ALA A 240 5.79 5.57 -1.49
CA ALA A 240 4.40 5.95 -1.79
C ALA A 240 3.50 5.92 -0.54
N THR A 241 4.01 5.36 0.56
CA THR A 241 3.36 5.20 1.86
C THR A 241 4.38 4.79 2.92
N SER A 242 4.20 5.20 4.18
CA SER A 242 5.02 4.73 5.31
C SER A 242 4.89 3.22 5.59
N GLU A 243 3.83 2.58 5.08
CA GLU A 243 3.66 1.12 5.10
C GLU A 243 4.85 0.37 4.47
N GLN A 244 5.44 0.89 3.39
CA GLN A 244 6.56 0.25 2.70
C GLN A 244 7.80 0.11 3.61
N PRO A 245 8.35 1.19 4.20
CA PRO A 245 9.49 1.04 5.11
C PRO A 245 9.09 0.41 6.45
N LEU A 246 7.85 0.58 6.94
CA LEU A 246 7.41 -0.04 8.19
C LEU A 246 7.28 -1.56 8.07
N SER A 247 6.80 -2.07 6.93
CA SER A 247 6.74 -3.51 6.69
C SER A 247 8.14 -4.13 6.65
N ALA A 248 9.11 -3.45 6.05
CA ALA A 248 10.49 -3.91 6.00
C ALA A 248 11.29 -3.75 7.31
N LEU A 249 10.76 -3.00 8.30
CA LEU A 249 11.49 -2.64 9.52
C LEU A 249 11.99 -3.86 10.31
N HIS A 250 11.20 -4.93 10.32
CA HIS A 250 11.49 -6.17 11.03
C HIS A 250 11.93 -7.31 10.10
N SER A 251 12.44 -6.98 8.90
CA SER A 251 12.92 -7.96 7.94
C SER A 251 13.93 -8.91 8.59
N GLU A 252 13.78 -10.20 8.32
CA GLU A 252 14.61 -11.30 8.82
C GLU A 252 14.54 -11.57 10.33
N GLU A 253 13.74 -10.82 11.08
CA GLU A 253 13.54 -11.01 12.51
C GLU A 253 12.63 -12.21 12.84
N TRP A 254 12.59 -12.56 14.13
CA TRP A 254 11.82 -13.70 14.63
C TRP A 254 11.08 -13.34 15.92
N PHE A 255 9.77 -13.12 15.82
CA PHE A 255 8.88 -12.77 16.92
C PHE A 255 8.48 -13.96 17.78
N GLN A 256 8.36 -13.73 19.08
CA GLN A 256 7.71 -14.61 20.05
C GLN A 256 6.30 -14.12 20.37
N GLU A 257 5.56 -14.94 21.09
CA GLU A 257 4.16 -14.65 21.45
C GLU A 257 3.99 -13.35 22.25
N ALA A 258 4.94 -13.07 23.15
CA ALA A 258 4.91 -11.90 24.04
C ALA A 258 5.24 -10.58 23.32
N ASP A 259 5.81 -10.64 22.11
CA ASP A 259 6.21 -9.46 21.35
C ASP A 259 5.04 -8.87 20.53
N LEU A 260 3.93 -9.61 20.38
CA LEU A 260 2.82 -9.28 19.49
C LEU A 260 1.52 -8.97 20.28
N PRO A 261 0.70 -8.01 19.82
CA PRO A 261 0.84 -7.26 18.57
C PRO A 261 1.81 -6.07 18.67
N VAL A 262 2.52 -5.79 17.58
CA VAL A 262 3.28 -4.54 17.41
C VAL A 262 2.41 -3.57 16.61
N LYS A 263 2.16 -2.38 17.15
CA LYS A 263 1.34 -1.34 16.53
C LYS A 263 2.19 -0.09 16.29
N TYR A 264 2.30 0.38 15.04
CA TYR A 264 3.03 1.59 14.65
C TYR A 264 2.09 2.67 14.13
N ALA A 265 2.26 3.89 14.63
CA ALA A 265 1.70 5.11 14.07
C ALA A 265 2.75 5.75 13.15
N GLY A 266 2.73 5.36 11.88
CA GLY A 266 3.67 5.79 10.86
C GLY A 266 3.36 7.20 10.36
N TYR A 267 4.31 8.11 10.41
CA TYR A 267 4.20 9.43 9.77
C TYR A 267 5.28 9.60 8.70
N SER A 268 4.87 9.93 7.47
CA SER A 268 5.80 10.30 6.42
C SER A 268 5.14 11.20 5.38
N THR A 269 5.99 11.90 4.63
CA THR A 269 5.61 12.41 3.31
C THR A 269 5.59 11.22 2.33
N CYS A 270 4.56 11.16 1.50
CA CYS A 270 4.33 10.14 0.48
C CYS A 270 4.52 10.75 -0.91
N TYR A 271 5.17 10.01 -1.80
CA TYR A 271 5.47 10.46 -3.16
C TYR A 271 4.85 9.49 -4.18
N ARG A 272 3.97 10.00 -5.05
CA ARG A 272 3.29 9.20 -6.08
C ARG A 272 3.35 9.90 -7.44
N LYS A 273 3.81 9.18 -8.46
CA LYS A 273 3.82 9.67 -9.85
C LYS A 273 2.41 9.92 -10.40
N GLU A 274 1.39 9.25 -9.88
CA GLU A 274 -0.02 9.36 -10.31
C GLU A 274 -0.20 9.13 -11.82
N ALA A 275 0.63 8.28 -12.43
CA ALA A 275 0.53 7.90 -13.83
C ALA A 275 -0.85 7.25 -14.09
N GLY A 276 -1.53 7.63 -15.19
CA GLY A 276 -2.85 7.09 -15.55
C GLY A 276 -4.07 7.89 -15.04
N SER A 277 -3.88 8.90 -14.17
CA SER A 277 -4.98 9.73 -13.64
C SER A 277 -5.20 11.06 -14.38
N HIS A 278 -4.79 11.16 -15.66
CA HIS A 278 -4.77 12.41 -16.42
C HIS A 278 -6.13 13.15 -16.37
N GLY A 279 -6.14 14.36 -15.80
CA GLY A 279 -7.30 15.23 -15.72
C GLY A 279 -8.29 14.96 -14.58
N LYS A 280 -8.23 13.81 -13.90
CA LYS A 280 -9.08 13.50 -12.74
C LYS A 280 -8.59 14.23 -11.49
N ASP A 281 -9.51 14.86 -10.74
CA ASP A 281 -9.25 15.61 -9.50
C ASP A 281 -8.02 16.53 -9.62
N ALA A 282 -7.89 17.25 -10.73
CA ALA A 282 -6.69 18.02 -11.06
C ALA A 282 -6.54 19.34 -10.30
N TRP A 283 -7.59 19.79 -9.59
CA TRP A 283 -7.65 21.08 -8.92
C TRP A 283 -7.58 20.91 -7.40
N GLY A 284 -6.82 21.78 -6.73
CA GLY A 284 -6.59 21.69 -5.29
C GLY A 284 -5.52 20.67 -4.90
N ILE A 285 -5.68 20.08 -3.72
CA ILE A 285 -4.69 19.17 -3.09
C ILE A 285 -5.24 17.75 -2.86
N PHE A 286 -6.36 17.39 -3.49
CA PHE A 286 -6.98 16.06 -3.30
C PHE A 286 -6.16 14.93 -3.95
N ARG A 287 -5.59 15.17 -5.13
CA ARG A 287 -4.69 14.24 -5.82
C ARG A 287 -3.44 14.98 -6.29
N VAL A 288 -2.33 14.72 -5.62
CA VAL A 288 -1.05 15.42 -5.77
C VAL A 288 0.12 14.44 -5.69
N HIS A 289 1.30 14.86 -6.19
CA HIS A 289 2.48 13.99 -6.21
C HIS A 289 3.16 13.83 -4.85
N GLN A 290 2.94 14.77 -3.95
CA GLN A 290 3.51 14.81 -2.61
C GLN A 290 2.36 15.11 -1.64
N PHE A 291 2.27 14.37 -0.55
CA PHE A 291 1.30 14.60 0.53
C PHE A 291 1.77 13.95 1.83
N GLU A 292 1.27 14.36 2.99
CA GLU A 292 1.56 13.69 4.26
C GLU A 292 0.49 12.65 4.61
N LYS A 293 0.93 11.60 5.33
CA LYS A 293 0.03 10.53 5.78
C LYS A 293 0.41 10.01 7.15
N ILE A 294 -0.61 9.78 7.97
CA ILE A 294 -0.55 9.04 9.22
C ILE A 294 -1.13 7.65 8.97
N GLU A 295 -0.31 6.63 9.22
CA GLU A 295 -0.55 5.23 8.91
C GLU A 295 -0.63 4.41 10.19
N GLN A 296 -1.59 3.50 10.24
CA GLN A 296 -1.63 2.38 11.17
C GLN A 296 -0.91 1.21 10.51
N PHE A 297 0.17 0.70 11.10
CA PHE A 297 0.80 -0.55 10.65
C PHE A 297 0.90 -1.52 11.82
N VAL A 298 0.36 -2.73 11.65
CA VAL A 298 0.20 -3.68 12.75
C VAL A 298 0.70 -5.06 12.35
N LEU A 299 1.62 -5.61 13.15
CA LEU A 299 2.06 -7.00 13.07
C LEU A 299 1.34 -7.80 14.15
N THR A 300 0.71 -8.92 13.78
CA THR A 300 -0.11 -9.74 14.66
C THR A 300 0.22 -11.22 14.56
N LYS A 301 -0.25 -11.99 15.53
CA LYS A 301 -0.33 -13.45 15.40
C LYS A 301 -1.32 -13.80 14.28
N PRO A 302 -1.09 -14.86 13.49
CA PRO A 302 -1.98 -15.26 12.39
C PRO A 302 -3.46 -15.35 12.78
N GLU A 303 -3.75 -15.97 13.93
CA GLU A 303 -5.10 -16.19 14.45
C GLU A 303 -5.80 -14.92 14.96
N LYS A 304 -5.07 -13.81 15.08
CA LYS A 304 -5.58 -12.51 15.56
C LYS A 304 -5.72 -11.45 14.47
N SER A 305 -5.30 -11.73 13.23
CA SER A 305 -5.27 -10.71 12.18
C SER A 305 -6.65 -10.16 11.81
N TRP A 306 -7.69 -10.99 11.81
CA TRP A 306 -9.03 -10.52 11.42
C TRP A 306 -9.69 -9.66 12.50
N GLU A 307 -9.46 -9.98 13.78
CA GLU A 307 -9.83 -9.11 14.90
C GLU A 307 -9.10 -7.75 14.80
N ALA A 308 -7.79 -7.77 14.52
CA ALA A 308 -7.03 -6.55 14.33
C ALA A 308 -7.47 -5.73 13.11
N PHE A 309 -7.90 -6.38 12.03
CA PHE A 309 -8.45 -5.72 10.84
C PHE A 309 -9.69 -4.90 11.20
N ASP A 310 -10.61 -5.48 11.97
CA ASP A 310 -11.82 -4.80 12.44
C ASP A 310 -11.48 -3.67 13.45
N GLU A 311 -10.50 -3.88 14.34
CA GLU A 311 -9.99 -2.83 15.25
C GLU A 311 -9.39 -1.63 14.49
N MET A 312 -8.62 -1.89 13.43
CA MET A 312 -7.92 -0.85 12.67
C MET A 312 -8.89 0.03 11.88
N ILE A 313 -9.88 -0.56 11.20
CA ILE A 313 -10.91 0.22 10.52
C ILE A 313 -11.78 0.98 11.52
N ALA A 314 -12.14 0.37 12.65
CA ALA A 314 -12.89 1.05 13.72
C ALA A 314 -12.10 2.25 14.30
N THR A 315 -10.78 2.12 14.40
CA THR A 315 -9.89 3.20 14.82
C THR A 315 -9.92 4.37 13.83
N SER A 316 -9.88 4.10 12.53
CA SER A 316 -10.05 5.16 11.51
C SER A 316 -11.46 5.76 11.58
N GLU A 317 -12.50 4.94 11.69
CA GLU A 317 -13.89 5.42 11.85
C GLU A 317 -14.08 6.36 13.04
N GLU A 318 -13.46 6.07 14.19
CA GLU A 318 -13.50 6.92 15.38
C GLU A 318 -12.79 8.27 15.15
N PHE A 319 -11.68 8.28 14.40
CA PHE A 319 -10.99 9.50 14.01
C PHE A 319 -11.83 10.40 13.09
N TYR A 320 -12.52 9.82 12.10
CA TYR A 320 -13.42 10.62 11.24
C TYR A 320 -14.71 11.03 11.96
N LYS A 321 -15.18 10.23 12.92
CA LYS A 321 -16.28 10.57 13.83
C LYS A 321 -15.94 11.79 14.70
N SER A 322 -14.75 11.83 15.30
CA SER A 322 -14.33 12.96 16.13
C SER A 322 -14.14 14.25 15.33
N LEU A 323 -13.78 14.14 14.05
CA LEU A 323 -13.76 15.26 13.10
C LEU A 323 -15.14 15.65 12.57
N GLY A 324 -16.21 14.92 12.92
CA GLY A 324 -17.57 15.21 12.49
C GLY A 324 -17.80 15.06 10.97
N LEU A 325 -17.06 14.18 10.31
CA LEU A 325 -17.13 14.00 8.86
C LEU A 325 -18.02 12.80 8.51
N PRO A 326 -19.13 12.97 7.75
CA PRO A 326 -19.93 11.85 7.29
C PRO A 326 -19.12 10.92 6.38
N TYR A 327 -19.34 9.62 6.49
CA TYR A 327 -18.66 8.61 5.67
C TYR A 327 -19.47 7.35 5.47
N GLN A 328 -18.99 6.52 4.55
CA GLN A 328 -19.34 5.13 4.42
C GLN A 328 -18.08 4.25 4.46
N VAL A 329 -18.23 3.02 4.93
CA VAL A 329 -17.20 1.99 4.82
C VAL A 329 -17.64 1.00 3.74
N VAL A 330 -16.78 0.77 2.77
CA VAL A 330 -17.04 -0.10 1.62
C VAL A 330 -16.07 -1.29 1.61
N SER A 331 -16.60 -2.48 1.28
CA SER A 331 -15.80 -3.64 0.95
C SER A 331 -15.41 -3.61 -0.51
N ILE A 332 -14.11 -3.56 -0.77
CA ILE A 332 -13.57 -3.53 -2.11
C ILE A 332 -13.72 -4.90 -2.78
N VAL A 333 -14.14 -4.89 -4.04
CA VAL A 333 -14.29 -6.08 -4.88
C VAL A 333 -12.96 -6.75 -5.17
N SER A 334 -12.98 -8.06 -5.39
CA SER A 334 -11.78 -8.89 -5.53
C SER A 334 -10.89 -8.51 -6.71
N GLY A 335 -11.43 -8.00 -7.83
CA GLY A 335 -10.65 -7.55 -8.99
C GLY A 335 -9.83 -6.28 -8.72
N ALA A 336 -10.27 -5.44 -7.78
CA ALA A 336 -9.60 -4.20 -7.41
C ALA A 336 -8.60 -4.36 -6.24
N LEU A 337 -8.43 -5.57 -5.70
CA LEU A 337 -7.43 -5.84 -4.66
C LEU A 337 -6.03 -5.90 -5.25
N ASN A 338 -5.08 -5.18 -4.65
CA ASN A 338 -3.67 -5.36 -4.93
C ASN A 338 -3.19 -6.77 -4.52
N ASN A 339 -2.01 -7.17 -4.98
CA ASN A 339 -1.50 -8.53 -4.77
C ASN A 339 -1.31 -8.89 -3.30
N ALA A 340 -1.04 -7.94 -2.40
CA ALA A 340 -0.80 -8.25 -0.99
C ALA A 340 -2.11 -8.46 -0.19
N ALA A 341 -3.16 -7.68 -0.47
CA ALA A 341 -4.36 -7.67 0.35
C ALA A 341 -5.21 -8.93 0.16
N ALA A 342 -5.52 -9.63 1.25
CA ALA A 342 -6.52 -10.70 1.28
C ALA A 342 -7.96 -10.15 1.36
N LYS A 343 -8.11 -8.99 2.01
CA LYS A 343 -9.35 -8.20 2.12
C LYS A 343 -8.97 -6.74 2.33
N LYS A 344 -9.78 -5.84 1.78
CA LYS A 344 -9.60 -4.39 1.88
C LYS A 344 -10.95 -3.71 2.16
N TYR A 345 -10.94 -2.78 3.12
CA TYR A 345 -12.02 -1.83 3.38
C TYR A 345 -11.54 -0.43 3.05
N ASP A 346 -12.36 0.36 2.36
CA ASP A 346 -12.14 1.79 2.22
C ASP A 346 -13.16 2.56 3.07
N LEU A 347 -12.71 3.63 3.73
CA LEU A 347 -13.60 4.64 4.30
C LEU A 347 -13.63 5.81 3.32
N GLU A 348 -14.82 6.06 2.80
CA GLU A 348 -15.09 7.12 1.85
C GLU A 348 -15.91 8.21 2.55
N ALA A 349 -15.37 9.42 2.62
CA ALA A 349 -16.02 10.54 3.30
C ALA A 349 -16.84 11.39 2.32
N TRP A 350 -17.91 12.02 2.82
CA TRP A 350 -18.82 12.82 2.00
C TRP A 350 -18.22 14.18 1.61
N PHE A 351 -18.23 14.50 0.33
CA PHE A 351 -17.82 15.80 -0.22
C PHE A 351 -19.06 16.59 -0.68
N PRO A 352 -19.58 17.54 0.11
CA PRO A 352 -20.87 18.16 -0.16
C PRO A 352 -20.91 19.04 -1.42
N PHE A 353 -19.78 19.62 -1.89
CA PHE A 353 -19.78 20.33 -3.17
C PHE A 353 -19.91 19.36 -4.35
N GLN A 354 -19.19 18.24 -4.25
CA GLN A 354 -19.14 17.24 -5.31
C GLN A 354 -20.44 16.43 -5.34
N GLY A 355 -21.01 16.14 -4.18
CA GLY A 355 -22.19 15.32 -4.00
C GLY A 355 -21.89 13.83 -4.10
N GLU A 356 -20.70 13.41 -3.67
CA GLU A 356 -20.24 12.03 -3.72
C GLU A 356 -19.37 11.69 -2.49
N TYR A 357 -19.27 10.40 -2.17
CA TYR A 357 -18.28 9.89 -1.25
C TYR A 357 -16.93 9.72 -1.96
N LYS A 358 -15.83 10.08 -1.29
CA LYS A 358 -14.48 9.87 -1.83
C LYS A 358 -13.56 9.22 -0.81
N GLU A 359 -12.73 8.31 -1.31
CA GLU A 359 -11.75 7.54 -0.53
C GLU A 359 -10.76 8.44 0.24
N LEU A 360 -10.77 8.30 1.58
CA LEU A 360 -9.80 8.90 2.49
C LEU A 360 -8.93 7.88 3.23
N VAL A 361 -9.44 6.66 3.40
CA VAL A 361 -8.73 5.57 4.07
C VAL A 361 -8.85 4.31 3.25
N SER A 362 -7.75 3.56 3.20
CA SER A 362 -7.74 2.13 2.92
C SER A 362 -7.21 1.37 4.11
N CYS A 363 -7.85 0.25 4.44
CA CYS A 363 -7.49 -0.69 5.49
C CYS A 363 -7.40 -2.08 4.88
N SER A 364 -6.24 -2.72 4.94
CA SER A 364 -5.96 -4.02 4.33
C SER A 364 -5.38 -5.00 5.32
N ASN A 365 -5.85 -6.24 5.27
CA ASN A 365 -5.17 -7.38 5.88
C ASN A 365 -4.37 -8.11 4.80
N CYS A 366 -3.04 -8.12 4.92
CA CYS A 366 -2.14 -8.75 3.97
C CYS A 366 -1.71 -10.16 4.39
N THR A 367 -2.25 -10.67 5.51
CA THR A 367 -1.84 -11.93 6.14
C THR A 367 -0.31 -12.05 6.21
N ASP A 368 0.23 -13.22 5.92
CA ASP A 368 1.67 -13.48 5.83
C ASP A 368 2.29 -13.17 4.44
N TYR A 369 1.56 -12.55 3.52
CA TYR A 369 2.02 -12.39 2.13
C TYR A 369 3.31 -11.56 2.05
N GLN A 370 3.34 -10.40 2.71
CA GLN A 370 4.52 -9.52 2.73
C GLN A 370 5.59 -10.07 3.68
N THR A 371 5.18 -10.57 4.84
CA THR A 371 6.09 -11.01 5.91
C THR A 371 6.86 -12.27 5.54
N ARG A 372 6.33 -13.12 4.66
CA ARG A 372 7.06 -14.25 4.07
C ARG A 372 8.25 -13.79 3.23
N GLU A 373 8.05 -12.81 2.35
CA GLU A 373 9.11 -12.26 1.50
C GLU A 373 10.17 -11.52 2.32
N LEU A 374 9.74 -10.85 3.38
CA LEU A 374 10.59 -10.15 4.32
C LEU A 374 11.17 -11.07 5.41
N GLU A 375 10.83 -12.36 5.40
CA GLU A 375 11.26 -13.35 6.37
C GLU A 375 11.02 -12.96 7.85
N ILE A 376 9.87 -12.34 8.14
CA ILE A 376 9.43 -11.93 9.48
C ILE A 376 8.66 -13.07 10.15
N ARG A 377 9.36 -13.86 10.94
CA ARG A 377 8.89 -15.17 11.41
C ARG A 377 8.23 -15.10 12.78
N PHE A 378 7.45 -16.13 13.10
CA PHE A 378 6.72 -16.25 14.36
C PHE A 378 6.89 -17.64 14.99
N GLY A 379 7.06 -17.70 16.32
CA GLY A 379 6.99 -18.93 17.11
C GLY A 379 8.35 -19.53 17.48
N ALA A 380 8.39 -20.83 17.79
CA ALA A 380 9.64 -21.49 18.18
C ALA A 380 10.52 -21.84 16.97
N LYS A 381 11.84 -21.61 17.08
CA LYS A 381 12.85 -22.12 16.14
C LYS A 381 12.98 -23.65 16.30
N LYS A 382 12.14 -24.43 15.63
CA LYS A 382 12.29 -25.89 15.56
C LYS A 382 12.91 -26.26 14.21
N ALA A 383 13.92 -27.13 14.23
CA ALA A 383 14.75 -27.46 13.06
C ALA A 383 13.97 -28.14 11.90
N ASP A 384 12.77 -28.66 12.15
CA ASP A 384 11.96 -29.41 11.17
C ASP A 384 10.49 -28.96 11.05
N SER A 385 10.11 -27.80 11.61
CA SER A 385 8.73 -27.29 11.46
C SER A 385 8.59 -26.30 10.31
N LYS A 386 7.46 -26.35 9.58
CA LYS A 386 7.07 -25.30 8.63
C LYS A 386 7.19 -23.94 9.31
N LYS A 387 7.93 -23.00 8.68
CA LYS A 387 8.05 -21.63 9.18
C LYS A 387 6.65 -21.02 9.25
N THR A 388 6.34 -20.42 10.39
CA THR A 388 5.15 -19.58 10.55
C THR A 388 5.62 -18.13 10.51
N TYR A 389 4.82 -17.27 9.92
CA TYR A 389 5.11 -15.85 9.76
C TYR A 389 4.03 -15.04 10.47
N VAL A 390 4.37 -13.83 10.93
CA VAL A 390 3.37 -12.91 11.48
C VAL A 390 2.45 -12.41 10.37
N HIS A 391 1.24 -11.99 10.71
CA HIS A 391 0.37 -11.30 9.76
C HIS A 391 0.60 -9.80 9.81
N ALA A 392 0.69 -9.16 8.65
CA ALA A 392 0.83 -7.71 8.49
C ALA A 392 -0.49 -7.08 8.05
N LEU A 393 -0.82 -5.95 8.67
CA LEU A 393 -1.98 -5.13 8.35
C LEU A 393 -1.55 -3.67 8.23
N ASN A 394 -2.20 -2.96 7.33
CA ASN A 394 -2.01 -1.52 7.14
C ASN A 394 -3.36 -0.84 7.03
N ALA A 395 -3.47 0.37 7.60
CA ALA A 395 -4.62 1.22 7.41
C ALA A 395 -4.22 2.69 7.46
N THR A 396 -4.67 3.49 6.51
CA THR A 396 -4.56 4.94 6.63
C THR A 396 -5.37 5.41 7.84
N LEU A 397 -4.79 6.22 8.72
CA LEU A 397 -5.57 7.01 9.68
C LEU A 397 -6.00 8.33 9.03
N CYS A 398 -5.05 9.04 8.42
CA CYS A 398 -5.30 10.35 7.81
C CYS A 398 -4.29 10.61 6.69
N ALA A 399 -4.75 10.63 5.44
CA ALA A 399 -4.04 11.33 4.37
C ALA A 399 -4.39 12.82 4.49
N THR A 400 -3.44 13.64 4.94
CA THR A 400 -3.73 14.95 5.53
C THR A 400 -4.32 15.93 4.54
N GLU A 401 -3.80 15.99 3.32
CA GLU A 401 -4.30 16.88 2.26
C GLU A 401 -5.69 16.49 1.78
N ARG A 402 -5.96 15.19 1.59
CA ARG A 402 -7.30 14.70 1.21
C ARG A 402 -8.31 14.94 2.34
N THR A 403 -7.92 14.69 3.58
CA THR A 403 -8.76 14.95 4.76
C THR A 403 -9.04 16.44 4.91
N LEU A 404 -8.04 17.29 4.67
CA LEU A 404 -8.21 18.75 4.65
C LEU A 404 -9.22 19.16 3.58
N CYS A 405 -9.18 18.59 2.36
CA CYS A 405 -10.20 18.85 1.36
C CYS A 405 -11.62 18.52 1.86
N CYS A 406 -11.81 17.38 2.52
CA CYS A 406 -13.11 16.98 3.08
C CYS A 406 -13.59 17.94 4.17
N ILE A 407 -12.69 18.33 5.08
CA ILE A 407 -12.96 19.30 6.13
C ILE A 407 -13.36 20.66 5.54
N LEU A 408 -12.60 21.16 4.55
CA LEU A 408 -12.88 22.45 3.91
C LEU A 408 -14.28 22.51 3.31
N GLU A 409 -14.74 21.44 2.65
CA GLU A 409 -16.09 21.43 2.09
C GLU A 409 -17.18 21.32 3.16
N ASN A 410 -16.95 20.53 4.22
CA ASN A 410 -17.96 20.28 5.26
C ASN A 410 -18.11 21.42 6.27
N TYR A 411 -17.05 22.19 6.52
CA TYR A 411 -16.99 23.22 7.58
C TYR A 411 -16.98 24.67 7.08
N GLN A 412 -17.10 24.89 5.77
CA GLN A 412 -17.23 26.24 5.21
C GLN A 412 -18.55 26.92 5.62
N THR A 413 -18.52 28.24 5.62
CA THR A 413 -19.64 29.17 5.79
C THR A 413 -19.59 30.21 4.67
N GLU A 414 -20.55 31.14 4.64
CA GLU A 414 -20.54 32.25 3.66
C GLU A 414 -19.27 33.12 3.78
N ASP A 415 -18.86 33.39 5.02
CA ASP A 415 -17.80 34.36 5.34
C ASP A 415 -16.43 33.72 5.62
N GLY A 416 -16.36 32.40 5.74
CA GLY A 416 -15.12 31.73 6.12
C GLY A 416 -15.27 30.25 6.43
N PHE A 417 -14.47 29.79 7.37
CA PHE A 417 -14.32 28.37 7.71
C PHE A 417 -14.32 28.15 9.22
N ASN A 418 -15.19 27.25 9.69
CA ASN A 418 -15.22 26.82 11.08
C ASN A 418 -14.12 25.77 11.32
N VAL A 419 -13.20 26.03 12.25
CA VAL A 419 -12.16 25.06 12.56
C VAL A 419 -12.76 23.91 13.38
N PRO A 420 -12.60 22.63 12.95
CA PRO A 420 -13.04 21.48 13.73
C PRO A 420 -12.46 21.52 15.14
N GLU A 421 -13.29 21.29 16.15
CA GLU A 421 -12.93 21.47 17.55
C GLU A 421 -11.63 20.72 17.95
N PRO A 422 -11.43 19.44 17.59
CA PRO A 422 -10.21 18.71 17.97
C PRO A 422 -8.92 19.29 17.40
N LEU A 423 -8.99 20.03 16.29
CA LEU A 423 -7.83 20.59 15.61
C LEU A 423 -7.39 21.93 16.21
N ARG A 424 -8.27 22.64 16.92
CA ARG A 424 -8.03 24.02 17.37
C ARG A 424 -6.77 24.13 18.23
N LYS A 425 -6.55 23.18 19.15
CA LYS A 425 -5.40 23.20 20.08
C LYS A 425 -4.04 23.13 19.38
N TYR A 426 -4.00 22.70 18.12
CA TYR A 426 -2.76 22.58 17.33
C TYR A 426 -2.51 23.77 16.41
N ILE A 427 -3.43 24.74 16.35
CA ILE A 427 -3.32 25.91 15.48
C ILE A 427 -2.98 27.13 16.35
N PRO A 428 -2.03 27.98 15.94
CA PRO A 428 -1.69 29.18 16.70
C PRO A 428 -2.91 30.06 16.99
N GLY A 429 -3.09 30.42 18.26
CA GLY A 429 -4.26 31.20 18.73
C GLY A 429 -5.54 30.40 18.94
N ALA A 430 -5.52 29.09 18.68
CA ALA A 430 -6.67 28.18 18.77
C ALA A 430 -7.97 28.76 18.16
N PRO A 431 -7.93 29.28 16.91
CA PRO A 431 -9.07 29.95 16.32
C PRO A 431 -10.24 28.98 16.16
N ALA A 432 -11.44 29.40 16.55
CA ALA A 432 -12.66 28.67 16.25
C ALA A 432 -13.13 28.91 14.80
N PHE A 433 -12.73 30.03 14.20
CA PHE A 433 -13.16 30.48 12.89
C PHE A 433 -12.02 31.17 12.14
N LEU A 434 -11.95 30.95 10.83
CA LEU A 434 -11.02 31.59 9.91
C LEU A 434 -11.81 32.35 8.84
N PRO A 435 -11.74 33.70 8.79
CA PRO A 435 -12.43 34.47 7.77
C PRO A 435 -11.79 34.30 6.40
N PHE A 436 -12.58 34.41 5.33
CA PHE A 436 -12.04 34.54 3.98
C PHE A 436 -11.30 35.87 3.82
N THR A 437 -10.14 35.80 3.19
CA THR A 437 -9.23 36.93 2.98
C THR A 437 -8.98 37.23 1.51
N ARG A 438 -9.38 36.33 0.60
CA ARG A 438 -9.29 36.50 -0.86
C ARG A 438 -10.63 36.34 -1.55
N GLU A 439 -10.76 37.11 -2.63
CA GLU A 439 -11.81 36.95 -3.62
C GLU A 439 -11.47 35.82 -4.59
N LEU A 440 -12.50 35.16 -5.11
CA LEU A 440 -12.35 34.13 -6.12
C LEU A 440 -12.07 34.73 -7.52
N PRO A 441 -11.29 34.05 -8.38
CA PRO A 441 -11.14 34.44 -9.79
C PRO A 441 -12.49 34.44 -10.55
N LYS A 442 -12.61 35.18 -11.66
CA LYS A 442 -13.90 35.32 -12.38
C LYS A 442 -14.46 34.03 -13.00
N ASP A 443 -13.64 32.99 -13.19
CA ASP A 443 -13.98 31.75 -13.90
C ASP A 443 -13.84 30.49 -13.04
N THR A 444 -14.39 30.51 -11.82
CA THR A 444 -14.25 29.41 -10.86
C THR A 444 -15.18 28.21 -11.13
N THR A 445 -14.86 27.10 -10.46
CA THR A 445 -15.57 25.83 -10.59
C THR A 445 -17.01 25.92 -10.09
N SER A 446 -17.25 26.59 -8.97
CA SER A 446 -18.61 26.89 -8.48
C SER A 446 -19.38 27.81 -9.44
N ALA A 447 -18.74 28.88 -9.95
CA ALA A 447 -19.37 29.84 -10.85
C ALA A 447 -19.76 29.26 -12.22
N LYS A 448 -18.96 28.32 -12.75
CA LYS A 448 -19.27 27.63 -14.02
C LYS A 448 -20.46 26.69 -13.92
N LYS A 449 -20.69 26.06 -12.75
CA LYS A 449 -21.84 25.17 -12.53
C LYS A 449 -23.16 25.92 -12.35
N GLY A 450 -23.15 27.11 -11.72
CA GLY A 450 -24.35 27.96 -11.56
C GLY A 450 -24.98 28.43 -12.88
N LYS A 451 -24.19 28.59 -13.95
CA LYS A 451 -24.70 28.97 -15.29
C LYS A 451 -25.29 27.80 -16.09
N GLY A 452 -25.03 26.55 -15.68
CA GLY A 452 -25.52 25.34 -16.38
C GLY A 452 -26.99 25.01 -16.11
N GLY A 453 -27.56 25.47 -14.99
CA GLY A 453 -28.93 25.17 -14.59
C GLY A 453 -30.01 25.93 -15.38
N VAL A 454 -29.68 27.06 -16.00
CA VAL A 454 -30.68 27.91 -16.70
C VAL A 454 -30.65 27.70 -18.22
N ALA A 455 -29.52 27.29 -18.80
CA ALA A 455 -29.40 27.13 -20.24
C ALA A 455 -29.92 25.77 -20.77
N GLY A 456 -30.02 24.74 -19.93
CA GLY A 456 -30.47 23.40 -20.32
C GLY A 456 -31.98 23.27 -20.54
N ALA A 457 -32.79 24.02 -19.79
CA ALA A 457 -34.25 23.94 -19.88
C ALA A 457 -34.84 24.70 -21.08
N ALA A 458 -34.17 25.75 -21.56
CA ALA A 458 -34.65 26.54 -22.70
C ALA A 458 -34.36 25.90 -24.07
N LYS A 459 -33.41 24.95 -24.15
CA LYS A 459 -33.01 24.33 -25.41
C LYS A 459 -33.82 23.08 -25.78
N GLN A 460 -34.50 22.44 -24.83
CA GLN A 460 -35.32 21.24 -25.10
C GLN A 460 -36.75 21.53 -25.59
N LEU A 461 -37.21 22.78 -25.57
CA LEU A 461 -38.57 23.13 -26.02
C LEU A 461 -38.67 23.62 -27.48
N ASN A 462 -37.55 23.91 -28.16
CA ASN A 462 -37.57 24.43 -29.53
C ASN A 462 -37.34 23.38 -30.63
N ASP A 463 -36.87 22.17 -30.30
CA ASP A 463 -36.54 21.16 -31.32
C ASP A 463 -37.68 20.14 -31.59
N LEU A 464 -38.93 20.48 -31.24
CA LEU A 464 -40.13 19.65 -31.50
C LEU A 464 -41.16 20.28 -32.44
N LYS A 465 -40.79 21.31 -33.20
CA LYS A 465 -41.61 21.82 -34.31
C LYS A 465 -40.73 22.22 -35.49
N VAL A 466 -40.56 21.31 -36.45
CA VAL A 466 -40.83 21.43 -37.91
C VAL A 466 -40.50 20.09 -38.56
#